data_AF-A0A350IPL7-F1
#
_entry.id   AF-A0A350IPL7-F1
#
_cell.length_a   1.000
_cell.length_b   1.000
_cell.length_c   1.000
_cell.angle_alpha   90.00
_cell.angle_beta   90.00
_cell.angle_gamma   90.00
#
_symmetry.space_group_name_H-M   'P 1'
#
loop_
_entity.id
_entity.type
_entity.pdbx_description
1 polymer ?
#
loop_
_entity_poly.entity_id
_entity_poly.type
_entity_poly.pdbx_seq_one_letter_code
_entity_poly.pdbx_strand_id
1 'polypeptide(L)'
;MFDWNGQLVGQGTASVPLECCSVEQSPDGSRLEVATATGTVVLGRFGKRIESLPTSLSEGTWAEDDVHQCLVQEDSPSSIEGELYLVGPGAQGKKVATVAGFGPRTGTGVIACDASGNLALLATSFMGSLESLTEIRLSDGAILWQRQAGASSDACPVPQVISPGATYEASGDEQEGTVCDLATDSVVGQLQGEPLALSWDGHVVIERILSPSNSYSLEAIDWQTGAVLWSGPPPPATLPGLVPTVNTQDQPNGTPSP
;
A
#
# COMPACT_ATOMS: atom_id res chain seq x y z
N MET A 1 -2.36 -18.63 -6.20
CA MET A 1 -3.36 -17.61 -6.53
C MET A 1 -4.72 -18.11 -6.11
N PHE A 2 -5.43 -17.33 -5.31
CA PHE A 2 -6.77 -17.66 -4.86
C PHE A 2 -7.75 -16.58 -5.33
N ASP A 3 -8.98 -16.95 -5.66
CA ASP A 3 -10.05 -15.98 -5.82
C ASP A 3 -10.54 -15.49 -4.43
N TRP A 4 -11.45 -14.51 -4.43
CA TRP A 4 -12.09 -14.00 -3.21
C TRP A 4 -12.94 -15.03 -2.46
N ASN A 5 -13.24 -16.17 -3.07
CA ASN A 5 -13.91 -17.30 -2.42
C ASN A 5 -12.91 -18.29 -1.80
N GLY A 6 -11.61 -18.01 -1.87
CA GLY A 6 -10.55 -18.90 -1.39
C GLY A 6 -10.34 -20.14 -2.28
N GLN A 7 -10.80 -20.12 -3.54
CA GLN A 7 -10.53 -21.18 -4.52
C GLN A 7 -9.21 -20.94 -5.23
N LEU A 8 -8.38 -21.97 -5.35
CA LEU A 8 -7.13 -21.89 -6.09
C LEU A 8 -7.41 -21.68 -7.59
N VAL A 9 -7.12 -20.49 -8.10
CA VAL A 9 -7.30 -20.14 -9.53
C VAL A 9 -6.02 -20.28 -10.35
N GLY A 10 -4.87 -20.41 -9.70
CA GLY A 10 -3.61 -20.56 -10.40
C GLY A 10 -2.41 -20.84 -9.49
N GLN A 11 -1.43 -21.55 -10.03
CA GLN A 11 -0.16 -21.87 -9.40
C GLN A 11 0.97 -21.64 -10.40
N GLY A 12 2.08 -21.09 -9.93
CA GLY A 12 3.32 -20.94 -10.70
C GLY A 12 4.53 -21.28 -9.85
N THR A 13 5.65 -21.57 -10.52
CA THR A 13 6.95 -21.72 -9.87
C THR A 13 7.77 -20.49 -10.21
N ALA A 14 8.27 -19.79 -9.18
CA ALA A 14 9.14 -18.66 -9.41
C ALA A 14 10.39 -19.08 -10.21
N SER A 15 10.73 -18.31 -11.23
CA SER A 15 11.94 -18.52 -12.04
C SER A 15 13.23 -18.13 -11.31
N VAL A 16 13.12 -17.56 -10.11
CA VAL A 16 14.23 -17.21 -9.22
C VAL A 16 13.98 -17.79 -7.82
N PRO A 17 15.04 -18.05 -7.03
CA PRO A 17 14.90 -18.30 -5.61
C PRO A 17 14.23 -17.09 -4.95
N LEU A 18 13.11 -17.32 -4.28
CA LEU A 18 12.45 -16.30 -3.47
C LEU A 18 13.15 -16.28 -2.11
N GLU A 19 13.69 -15.13 -1.73
CA GLU A 19 14.03 -14.90 -0.33
C GLU A 19 12.75 -14.62 0.45
N CYS A 20 12.77 -14.83 1.77
CA CYS A 20 11.56 -14.60 2.54
C CYS A 20 11.22 -13.10 2.59
N CYS A 21 9.91 -12.85 2.69
CA CYS A 21 9.35 -11.77 3.47
C CYS A 21 9.08 -10.40 2.80
N SER A 22 9.42 -10.18 1.53
CA SER A 22 8.88 -9.04 0.76
C SER A 22 8.42 -9.47 -0.63
N VAL A 23 7.10 -9.65 -0.73
CA VAL A 23 6.43 -9.89 -2.00
C VAL A 23 5.27 -8.92 -2.09
N GLU A 24 5.34 -8.05 -3.07
CA GLU A 24 4.28 -7.10 -3.37
C GLU A 24 3.60 -7.49 -4.67
N GLN A 25 2.29 -7.24 -4.75
CA GLN A 25 1.47 -7.67 -5.85
C GLN A 25 0.85 -6.46 -6.56
N SER A 26 0.78 -6.51 -7.89
CA SER A 26 -0.02 -5.53 -8.64
C SER A 26 -1.50 -5.64 -8.25
N PRO A 27 -2.29 -4.57 -8.39
CA PRO A 27 -3.71 -4.57 -8.01
C PRO A 27 -4.49 -5.74 -8.61
N ASP A 28 -4.33 -6.00 -9.91
CA ASP A 28 -4.97 -7.10 -10.64
C ASP A 28 -4.33 -8.48 -10.42
N GLY A 29 -3.26 -8.54 -9.64
CA GLY A 29 -2.53 -9.74 -9.37
C GLY A 29 -1.79 -10.41 -10.52
N SER A 30 -1.67 -9.73 -11.66
CA SER A 30 -0.91 -10.21 -12.81
C SER A 30 0.60 -10.16 -12.58
N ARG A 31 1.08 -9.39 -11.59
CA ARG A 31 2.50 -9.20 -11.30
C ARG A 31 2.84 -9.31 -9.83
N LEU A 32 4.08 -9.72 -9.61
CA LEU A 32 4.69 -9.87 -8.30
C LEU A 32 6.06 -9.22 -8.32
N GLU A 33 6.25 -8.21 -7.49
CA GLU A 33 7.57 -7.74 -7.12
C GLU A 33 8.12 -8.63 -6.01
N VAL A 34 9.33 -9.12 -6.18
CA VAL A 34 9.99 -9.98 -5.20
C VAL A 34 11.42 -9.53 -4.98
N ALA A 35 11.79 -9.34 -3.72
CA ALA A 35 13.19 -9.19 -3.34
C ALA A 35 13.95 -10.53 -3.48
N THR A 36 15.20 -10.42 -3.89
CA THR A 36 16.16 -11.51 -4.06
C THR A 36 17.50 -11.11 -3.46
N ALA A 37 18.39 -12.09 -3.28
CA ALA A 37 19.78 -11.87 -2.83
C ALA A 37 20.55 -10.81 -3.63
N THR A 38 20.14 -10.58 -4.89
CA THR A 38 20.85 -9.72 -5.85
C THR A 38 20.06 -8.48 -6.26
N GLY A 39 18.94 -8.19 -5.60
CA GLY A 39 18.06 -7.07 -5.91
C GLY A 39 16.62 -7.50 -6.10
N THR A 40 15.85 -6.71 -6.85
CA THR A 40 14.41 -6.93 -6.99
C THR A 40 14.07 -7.44 -8.39
N VAL A 41 13.12 -8.38 -8.48
CA VAL A 41 12.59 -8.86 -9.75
C VAL A 41 11.08 -8.66 -9.81
N VAL A 42 10.59 -8.40 -11.02
CA VAL A 42 9.15 -8.45 -11.30
C VAL A 42 8.85 -9.75 -12.03
N LEU A 43 7.93 -10.53 -11.49
CA LEU A 43 7.43 -11.78 -12.04
C LEU A 43 6.01 -11.58 -12.57
N GLY A 44 5.66 -12.23 -13.67
CA GLY A 44 4.28 -12.30 -14.14
C GLY A 44 3.49 -13.44 -13.51
N ARG A 45 2.21 -13.57 -13.90
CA ARG A 45 1.16 -14.47 -13.40
C ARG A 45 1.50 -15.96 -13.23
N PHE A 46 2.68 -16.43 -13.65
CA PHE A 46 3.14 -17.81 -13.48
C PHE A 46 4.61 -17.92 -13.04
N GLY A 47 5.17 -16.88 -12.42
CA GLY A 47 6.54 -16.86 -11.92
C GLY A 47 7.61 -16.60 -12.98
N LYS A 48 7.21 -16.32 -14.24
CA LYS A 48 8.14 -15.90 -15.30
C LYS A 48 8.64 -14.49 -15.01
N ARG A 49 9.97 -14.31 -14.96
CA ARG A 49 10.58 -12.98 -14.84
C ARG A 49 10.21 -12.10 -16.03
N ILE A 50 9.65 -10.93 -15.71
CA ILE A 50 9.34 -9.84 -16.65
C ILE A 50 10.52 -8.87 -16.66
N GLU A 51 11.03 -8.49 -15.48
CA GLU A 51 12.02 -7.44 -15.33
C GLU A 51 12.93 -7.67 -14.10
N SER A 52 14.07 -6.97 -14.07
CA SER A 52 14.81 -6.69 -12.83
C SER A 52 14.88 -5.21 -12.57
N LEU A 53 14.57 -4.85 -11.32
CA LEU A 53 14.75 -3.51 -10.81
C LEU A 53 16.16 -3.39 -10.20
N PRO A 54 16.85 -2.26 -10.42
CA PRO A 54 18.12 -1.97 -9.76
C PRO A 54 18.02 -2.13 -8.23
N THR A 55 19.08 -2.67 -7.61
CA THR A 55 19.19 -2.87 -6.15
C THR A 55 19.07 -1.61 -5.30
N SER A 56 19.20 -0.42 -5.91
CA SER A 56 19.17 0.86 -5.21
C SER A 56 17.78 1.48 -5.13
N LEU A 57 16.76 0.86 -5.73
CA LEU A 57 15.38 1.34 -5.66
C LEU A 57 14.70 0.66 -4.48
N SER A 58 14.51 1.41 -3.41
CA SER A 58 13.75 1.01 -2.22
C SER A 58 12.25 0.94 -2.52
N GLU A 59 11.55 0.07 -1.77
CA GLU A 59 10.10 -0.03 -1.54
C GLU A 59 9.24 0.84 -2.49
N GLY A 60 8.76 0.22 -3.57
CA GLY A 60 7.84 0.84 -4.52
C GLY A 60 6.39 0.68 -4.08
N THR A 61 5.49 1.38 -4.75
CA THR A 61 4.05 1.12 -4.69
C THR A 61 3.55 0.90 -6.11
N TRP A 62 2.86 -0.22 -6.32
CA TRP A 62 2.20 -0.50 -7.59
C TRP A 62 1.19 0.60 -7.94
N ALA A 63 1.23 1.02 -9.20
CA ALA A 63 0.22 1.90 -9.75
C ALA A 63 -1.10 1.14 -9.97
N GLU A 64 -2.21 1.87 -9.99
CA GLU A 64 -3.54 1.32 -10.30
C GLU A 64 -3.66 0.67 -11.68
N ASP A 65 -2.72 0.96 -12.59
CA ASP A 65 -2.74 0.45 -13.96
C ASP A 65 -2.07 -0.92 -14.13
N ASP A 66 -1.69 -1.57 -13.02
CA ASP A 66 -1.04 -2.89 -12.95
C ASP A 66 0.32 -2.98 -13.65
N VAL A 67 0.81 -1.86 -14.18
CA VAL A 67 1.96 -1.82 -15.06
C VAL A 67 3.10 -1.06 -14.41
N HIS A 68 2.82 0.11 -13.86
CA HIS A 68 3.82 1.01 -13.34
C HIS A 68 3.97 0.89 -11.82
N GLN A 69 5.06 1.47 -11.32
CA GLN A 69 5.32 1.64 -9.91
C GLN A 69 5.86 3.03 -9.65
N CYS A 70 5.44 3.64 -8.56
CA CYS A 70 6.06 4.82 -8.03
C CYS A 70 7.03 4.38 -6.94
N LEU A 71 8.24 4.93 -6.93
CA LEU A 71 9.23 4.60 -5.91
C LEU A 71 10.04 5.81 -5.53
N VAL A 72 10.56 5.77 -4.32
CA VAL A 72 11.41 6.82 -3.78
C VAL A 72 12.79 6.23 -3.53
N GLN A 73 13.81 6.91 -4.05
CA GLN A 73 15.21 6.55 -3.84
C GLN A 73 15.90 7.65 -3.02
N GLU A 74 16.45 7.29 -1.86
CA GLU A 74 17.29 8.20 -1.08
C GLU A 74 18.66 8.37 -1.76
N ASP A 75 19.14 9.61 -1.90
CA ASP A 75 20.42 9.91 -2.57
C ASP A 75 21.62 9.34 -1.79
N SER A 76 21.55 9.37 -0.46
CA SER A 76 22.54 8.79 0.45
C SER A 76 21.97 8.72 1.88
N PRO A 77 22.48 7.85 2.78
CA PRO A 77 21.93 7.68 4.14
C PRO A 77 21.97 8.94 5.06
N SER A 78 22.64 9.99 4.62
CA SER A 78 22.72 11.29 5.32
C SER A 78 22.03 12.42 4.55
N SER A 79 21.39 12.09 3.43
CA SER A 79 20.66 13.06 2.63
C SER A 79 19.40 13.49 3.36
N ILE A 80 18.98 14.72 3.09
CA ILE A 80 17.65 15.21 3.45
C ILE A 80 16.68 15.16 2.25
N GLU A 81 17.23 14.81 1.08
CA GLU A 81 16.57 14.74 -0.22
C GLU A 81 16.70 13.33 -0.81
N GLY A 82 15.74 13.00 -1.66
CA GLY A 82 15.73 11.82 -2.49
C GLY A 82 14.97 12.10 -3.79
N GLU A 83 14.77 11.07 -4.58
CA GLU A 83 14.20 11.17 -5.91
C GLU A 83 12.98 10.27 -6.04
N LEU A 84 11.85 10.87 -6.46
CA LEU A 84 10.66 10.13 -6.86
C LEU A 84 10.82 9.69 -8.31
N TYR A 85 10.58 8.41 -8.57
CA TYR A 85 10.60 7.80 -9.88
C TYR A 85 9.25 7.17 -10.21
N LEU A 86 8.89 7.23 -11.49
CA LEU A 86 7.88 6.37 -12.09
C LEU A 86 8.59 5.32 -12.94
N VAL A 87 8.39 4.06 -12.62
CA VAL A 87 9.02 2.91 -13.28
C VAL A 87 7.97 2.05 -13.95
N GLY A 88 8.32 1.48 -15.09
CA GLY A 88 7.48 0.54 -15.81
C GLY A 88 8.33 -0.45 -16.61
N PRO A 89 7.72 -1.52 -17.14
CA PRO A 89 8.43 -2.67 -17.67
C PRO A 89 9.38 -2.33 -18.81
N GLY A 90 10.66 -2.65 -18.63
CA GLY A 90 11.68 -2.51 -19.67
C GLY A 90 12.04 -1.07 -19.99
N ALA A 91 11.55 -0.11 -19.21
CA ALA A 91 11.92 1.30 -19.31
C ALA A 91 12.97 1.65 -18.26
N GLN A 92 13.85 2.60 -18.58
CA GLN A 92 14.60 3.27 -17.52
C GLN A 92 13.60 4.12 -16.72
N GLY A 93 13.60 3.95 -15.39
CA GLY A 93 12.74 4.73 -14.51
C GLY A 93 12.82 6.23 -14.83
N LYS A 94 11.67 6.88 -14.93
CA LYS A 94 11.58 8.32 -15.17
C LYS A 94 11.66 9.04 -13.84
N LYS A 95 12.69 9.86 -13.62
CA LYS A 95 12.71 10.81 -12.50
C LYS A 95 11.53 11.78 -12.66
N VAL A 96 10.71 11.86 -11.61
CA VAL A 96 9.54 12.74 -11.52
C VAL A 96 9.88 14.01 -10.76
N ALA A 97 10.43 13.88 -9.56
CA ALA A 97 10.71 15.00 -8.67
C ALA A 97 11.91 14.70 -7.75
N THR A 98 12.52 15.76 -7.23
CA THR A 98 13.30 15.67 -5.99
C THR A 98 12.35 15.91 -4.82
N VAL A 99 12.41 15.04 -3.83
CA VAL A 99 11.51 15.04 -2.67
C VAL A 99 12.33 15.16 -1.39
N ALA A 100 11.77 15.81 -0.38
CA ALA A 100 12.42 15.98 0.93
C ALA A 100 11.93 14.93 1.92
N GLY A 101 12.45 14.96 3.14
CA GLY A 101 11.97 14.13 4.24
C GLY A 101 12.79 12.86 4.45
N PHE A 102 14.10 12.97 4.30
CA PHE A 102 15.07 11.92 4.62
C PHE A 102 16.02 12.38 5.73
N GLY A 103 16.79 11.42 6.24
CA GLY A 103 17.82 11.65 7.23
C GLY A 103 17.61 10.82 8.49
N PRO A 104 18.36 11.10 9.57
CA PRO A 104 18.30 10.29 10.78
C PRO A 104 16.89 10.20 11.34
N ARG A 105 16.33 8.98 11.34
CA ARG A 105 14.99 8.64 11.86
C ARG A 105 13.81 9.30 11.10
N THR A 106 14.09 9.89 9.94
CA THR A 106 13.06 10.44 9.04
C THR A 106 13.06 9.62 7.77
N GLY A 107 11.90 9.25 7.26
CA GLY A 107 11.77 8.52 6.01
C GLY A 107 10.54 8.98 5.24
N THR A 108 10.70 9.12 3.92
CA THR A 108 9.60 9.39 3.01
C THR A 108 9.42 8.19 2.08
N GLY A 109 8.20 7.67 2.02
CA GLY A 109 7.82 6.56 1.17
C GLY A 109 6.63 6.90 0.28
N VAL A 110 6.45 6.14 -0.79
CA VAL A 110 5.22 6.18 -1.57
C VAL A 110 4.18 5.32 -0.85
N ILE A 111 2.95 5.83 -0.76
CA ILE A 111 1.82 5.08 -0.18
C ILE A 111 0.67 4.87 -1.17
N ALA A 112 0.64 5.64 -2.26
CA ALA A 112 -0.30 5.47 -3.35
C ALA A 112 0.33 5.94 -4.67
N CYS A 113 -0.02 5.26 -5.76
CA CYS A 113 0.46 5.57 -7.10
C CYS A 113 -0.68 5.40 -8.10
N ASP A 114 -0.97 6.46 -8.86
CA ASP A 114 -1.90 6.40 -9.99
C ASP A 114 -1.22 7.02 -11.21
N ALA A 115 -0.57 6.17 -11.99
CA ALA A 115 0.09 6.57 -13.23
C ALA A 115 -0.91 7.12 -14.25
N SER A 116 -2.17 6.65 -14.23
CA SER A 116 -3.21 7.02 -15.19
C SER A 116 -3.86 8.37 -14.85
N GLY A 117 -4.12 8.62 -13.56
CA GLY A 117 -4.56 9.90 -13.00
C GLY A 117 -3.42 10.87 -12.70
N ASN A 118 -2.18 10.51 -13.03
CA ASN A 118 -1.00 11.38 -12.99
C ASN A 118 -0.60 11.81 -11.56
N LEU A 119 -0.68 10.89 -10.60
CA LEU A 119 -0.54 11.16 -9.16
C LEU A 119 0.39 10.19 -8.44
N ALA A 120 1.14 10.69 -7.46
CA ALA A 120 1.70 9.89 -6.37
C ALA A 120 1.43 10.58 -5.03
N LEU A 121 1.11 9.80 -4.00
CA LEU A 121 1.00 10.27 -2.63
C LEU A 121 2.18 9.77 -1.82
N LEU A 122 2.90 10.69 -1.19
CA LEU A 122 4.03 10.40 -0.33
C LEU A 122 3.66 10.61 1.12
N ALA A 123 4.14 9.72 1.98
CA ALA A 123 4.10 9.87 3.43
C ALA A 123 5.51 10.09 3.97
N THR A 124 5.70 11.19 4.70
CA THR A 124 6.92 11.43 5.47
C THR A 124 6.64 11.08 6.93
N SER A 125 7.52 10.28 7.52
CA SER A 125 7.45 9.87 8.92
C SER A 125 8.72 10.26 9.68
N PHE A 126 8.56 10.54 10.97
CA PHE A 126 9.67 10.74 11.92
C PHE A 126 9.46 9.84 13.13
N MET A 127 10.48 9.03 13.45
CA MET A 127 10.43 8.09 14.58
C MET A 127 9.17 7.20 14.60
N GLY A 128 8.69 6.80 13.42
CA GLY A 128 7.51 5.94 13.24
C GLY A 128 6.16 6.66 13.35
N SER A 129 6.15 7.98 13.51
CA SER A 129 4.93 8.81 13.44
C SER A 129 4.83 9.47 12.08
N LEU A 130 3.63 9.52 11.49
CA LEU A 130 3.37 10.28 10.27
C LEU A 130 3.51 11.77 10.57
N GLU A 131 4.29 12.48 9.76
CA GLU A 131 4.55 13.92 9.89
C GLU A 131 3.86 14.71 8.78
N SER A 132 3.82 14.17 7.56
CA SER A 132 3.13 14.84 6.46
C SER A 132 2.73 13.89 5.34
N LEU A 133 1.70 14.30 4.61
CA LEU A 133 1.29 13.73 3.33
C LEU A 133 1.53 14.75 2.23
N THR A 134 2.11 14.32 1.11
CA THR A 134 2.40 15.18 -0.03
C THR A 134 1.94 14.51 -1.32
N GLU A 135 1.05 15.17 -2.03
CA GLU A 135 0.56 14.73 -3.33
C GLU A 135 1.38 15.39 -4.45
N ILE A 136 1.94 14.57 -5.33
CA ILE A 136 2.82 14.98 -6.42
C ILE A 136 2.23 14.55 -7.76
N ARG A 137 2.24 15.48 -8.71
CA ARG A 137 1.89 15.20 -10.11
C ARG A 137 3.02 14.47 -10.83
N LEU A 138 2.75 13.30 -11.38
CA LEU A 138 3.78 12.44 -12.02
C LEU A 138 4.36 13.00 -13.33
N SER A 139 3.62 13.87 -14.02
CA SER A 139 4.01 14.39 -15.33
C SER A 139 5.20 15.34 -15.23
N ASP A 140 5.21 16.18 -14.21
CA ASP A 140 6.12 17.33 -14.05
C ASP A 140 6.72 17.49 -12.64
N GLY A 141 6.32 16.65 -11.68
CA GLY A 141 6.81 16.70 -10.30
C GLY A 141 6.22 17.81 -9.45
N ALA A 142 5.16 18.48 -9.89
CA ALA A 142 4.53 19.56 -9.12
C ALA A 142 3.83 19.01 -7.88
N ILE A 143 4.05 19.64 -6.72
CA ILE A 143 3.25 19.39 -5.51
C ILE A 143 1.87 19.99 -5.73
N LEU A 144 0.84 19.15 -5.67
CA LEU A 144 -0.56 19.55 -5.84
C LEU A 144 -1.20 19.91 -4.51
N TRP A 145 -0.85 19.14 -3.49
CA TRP A 145 -1.40 19.27 -2.15
C TRP A 145 -0.39 18.76 -1.12
N GLN A 146 -0.41 19.33 0.07
CA GLN A 146 0.40 18.88 1.20
C GLN A 146 -0.35 19.14 2.50
N ARG A 147 -0.36 18.15 3.39
CA ARG A 147 -0.93 18.24 4.74
C ARG A 147 0.12 17.83 5.77
N GLN A 148 0.24 18.62 6.83
CA GLN A 148 1.05 18.27 8.00
C GLN A 148 0.18 17.47 8.96
N ALA A 149 0.68 16.35 9.47
CA ALA A 149 -0.03 15.54 10.43
C ALA A 149 -0.22 16.29 11.75
N GLY A 150 -1.41 16.20 12.34
CA GLY A 150 -1.69 16.77 13.66
C GLY A 150 -1.86 18.29 13.68
N ALA A 151 -2.18 18.92 12.53
CA ALA A 151 -2.60 20.32 12.55
C ALA A 151 -3.92 20.43 13.31
N SER A 152 -3.99 21.36 14.27
CA SER A 152 -5.10 21.45 15.26
C SER A 152 -6.47 21.81 14.67
N SER A 153 -6.56 22.01 13.35
CA SER A 153 -7.78 22.38 12.61
C SER A 153 -8.33 21.25 11.75
N ASP A 154 -7.62 20.13 11.64
CA ASP A 154 -8.00 19.04 10.75
C ASP A 154 -9.22 18.32 11.32
N ALA A 155 -10.22 18.08 10.47
CA ALA A 155 -11.41 17.33 10.90
C ALA A 155 -11.11 15.83 11.00
N CYS A 156 -10.06 15.39 10.31
CA CYS A 156 -9.59 14.02 10.25
C CYS A 156 -8.35 13.82 11.13
N PRO A 157 -8.34 12.79 12.01
CA PRO A 157 -7.14 12.46 12.77
C PRO A 157 -6.00 11.98 11.86
N VAL A 158 -4.79 11.90 12.44
CA VAL A 158 -3.62 11.37 11.73
C VAL A 158 -3.94 9.95 11.22
N PRO A 159 -3.86 9.69 9.91
CA PRO A 159 -4.28 8.41 9.35
C PRO A 159 -3.35 7.28 9.79
N GLN A 160 -3.96 6.14 10.11
CA GLN A 160 -3.26 4.87 10.34
C GLN A 160 -3.14 4.09 9.03
N VAL A 161 -4.14 4.19 8.17
CA VAL A 161 -4.18 3.54 6.86
C VAL A 161 -4.75 4.47 5.81
N ILE A 162 -4.25 4.32 4.58
CA ILE A 162 -4.69 5.09 3.41
C ILE A 162 -4.99 4.09 2.31
N SER A 163 -6.10 4.29 1.59
CA SER A 163 -6.43 3.49 0.40
C SER A 163 -5.30 3.59 -0.62
N PRO A 164 -4.94 2.49 -1.30
CA PRO A 164 -3.95 2.52 -2.38
C PRO A 164 -4.26 3.52 -3.52
N GLY A 165 -5.54 3.84 -3.76
CA GLY A 165 -5.97 4.88 -4.69
C GLY A 165 -5.99 6.31 -4.12
N ALA A 166 -5.43 6.54 -2.93
CA ALA A 166 -5.34 7.85 -2.27
C ALA A 166 -6.68 8.62 -2.13
N THR A 167 -7.82 7.93 -2.11
CA THR A 167 -9.12 8.60 -2.04
C THR A 167 -9.59 8.75 -0.60
N TYR A 168 -9.43 7.69 0.18
CA TYR A 168 -9.84 7.64 1.57
C TYR A 168 -8.68 7.28 2.49
N GLU A 169 -8.79 7.76 3.71
CA GLU A 169 -7.93 7.39 4.83
C GLU A 169 -8.77 7.00 6.03
N ALA A 170 -8.19 6.20 6.93
CA ALA A 170 -8.85 5.84 8.16
C ALA A 170 -7.90 5.94 9.35
N SER A 171 -8.47 6.31 10.48
CA SER A 171 -7.80 6.42 11.77
C SER A 171 -8.75 6.04 12.89
N GLY A 172 -8.21 5.56 14.00
CA GLY A 172 -9.00 5.22 15.17
C GLY A 172 -8.17 4.59 16.27
N ASP A 173 -8.88 4.06 17.24
CA ASP A 173 -8.36 3.16 18.25
C ASP A 173 -9.29 1.95 18.38
N GLU A 174 -9.01 1.09 19.34
CA GLU A 174 -9.73 -0.17 19.51
C GLU A 174 -11.22 -0.03 19.88
N GLN A 175 -11.72 1.20 20.11
CA GLN A 175 -13.10 1.50 20.52
C GLN A 175 -13.89 2.26 19.45
N GLU A 176 -13.21 3.05 18.61
CA GLU A 176 -13.84 3.81 17.54
C GLU A 176 -12.84 4.14 16.43
N GLY A 177 -13.35 4.31 15.22
CA GLY A 177 -12.55 4.82 14.11
C GLY A 177 -13.38 5.66 13.16
N THR A 178 -12.70 6.31 12.23
CA THR A 178 -13.30 7.19 11.23
C THR A 178 -12.69 6.94 9.88
N VAL A 179 -13.49 7.11 8.83
CA VAL A 179 -13.03 7.16 7.44
C VAL A 179 -13.19 8.59 6.95
N CYS A 180 -12.15 9.09 6.32
CA CYS A 180 -12.05 10.44 5.82
C CYS A 180 -11.76 10.45 4.32
N ASP A 181 -12.36 11.42 3.63
CA ASP A 181 -12.03 11.75 2.24
C ASP A 181 -10.76 12.63 2.24
N LEU A 182 -9.73 12.15 1.56
CA LEU A 182 -8.41 12.78 1.59
C LEU A 182 -8.40 14.15 0.89
N ALA A 183 -9.19 14.32 -0.15
CA ALA A 183 -9.24 15.54 -0.95
C ALA A 183 -9.95 16.69 -0.22
N THR A 184 -10.95 16.36 0.59
CA THR A 184 -11.81 17.33 1.27
C THR A 184 -11.55 17.44 2.77
N ASP A 185 -10.67 16.59 3.32
CA ASP A 185 -10.41 16.45 4.77
C ASP A 185 -11.71 16.27 5.58
N SER A 186 -12.69 15.58 5.00
CA SER A 186 -14.01 15.44 5.59
C SER A 186 -14.25 14.02 6.06
N VAL A 187 -14.81 13.87 7.26
CA VAL A 187 -15.25 12.57 7.78
C VAL A 187 -16.45 12.08 6.95
N VAL A 188 -16.28 10.94 6.29
CA VAL A 188 -17.28 10.30 5.42
C VAL A 188 -17.83 8.98 5.98
N GLY A 189 -17.17 8.42 6.99
CA GLY A 189 -17.57 7.16 7.62
C GLY A 189 -17.16 7.05 9.08
N GLN A 190 -17.79 6.13 9.79
CA GLN A 190 -17.49 5.78 11.17
C GLN A 190 -17.25 4.27 11.24
N LEU A 191 -16.29 3.88 12.07
CA LEU A 191 -15.84 2.51 12.30
C LEU A 191 -16.05 2.16 13.78
N GLN A 192 -16.11 0.86 14.09
CA GLN A 192 -16.32 0.38 15.46
C GLN A 192 -15.01 0.04 16.17
N GLY A 193 -13.88 0.06 15.45
CA GLY A 193 -12.57 -0.15 16.04
C GLY A 193 -11.44 0.40 15.18
N GLU A 194 -10.24 -0.11 15.42
CA GLU A 194 -9.00 0.44 14.89
C GLU A 194 -8.83 -0.03 13.44
N PRO A 195 -8.77 0.88 12.45
CA PRO A 195 -8.52 0.48 11.06
C PRO A 195 -7.09 -0.04 10.89
N LEU A 196 -6.96 -1.25 10.36
CA LEU A 196 -5.69 -1.93 10.10
C LEU A 196 -5.33 -2.02 8.62
N ALA A 197 -6.33 -1.98 7.74
CA ALA A 197 -6.14 -1.94 6.30
C ALA A 197 -7.36 -1.34 5.62
N LEU A 198 -7.15 -0.83 4.41
CA LEU A 198 -8.19 -0.29 3.56
C LEU A 198 -8.06 -0.93 2.19
N SER A 199 -9.17 -1.44 1.65
CA SER A 199 -9.23 -2.05 0.32
C SER A 199 -8.83 -1.07 -0.77
N TRP A 200 -8.44 -1.62 -1.92
CA TRP A 200 -7.97 -0.84 -3.07
C TRP A 200 -8.98 0.22 -3.52
N ASP A 201 -10.23 -0.19 -3.70
CA ASP A 201 -11.36 0.66 -4.09
C ASP A 201 -11.94 1.49 -2.95
N GLY A 202 -11.33 1.41 -1.76
CA GLY A 202 -11.53 2.39 -0.72
C GLY A 202 -12.77 2.18 0.16
N HIS A 203 -13.58 1.14 -0.06
CA HIS A 203 -14.89 1.00 0.60
C HIS A 203 -14.95 -0.09 1.68
N VAL A 204 -14.02 -1.05 1.66
CA VAL A 204 -13.85 -2.06 2.72
C VAL A 204 -12.67 -1.71 3.62
N VAL A 205 -12.90 -1.75 4.94
CA VAL A 205 -11.87 -1.59 5.98
C VAL A 205 -11.73 -2.89 6.75
N ILE A 206 -10.49 -3.29 7.04
CA ILE A 206 -10.21 -4.28 8.08
C ILE A 206 -10.05 -3.52 9.39
N GLU A 207 -10.89 -3.80 10.39
CA GLU A 207 -10.81 -3.18 11.72
C GLU A 207 -10.52 -4.19 12.83
N ARG A 208 -9.80 -3.74 13.87
CA ARG A 208 -9.59 -4.45 15.12
C ARG A 208 -10.57 -3.94 16.16
N ILE A 209 -11.46 -4.81 16.60
CA ILE A 209 -12.49 -4.48 17.60
C ILE A 209 -12.13 -5.16 18.91
N LEU A 210 -12.03 -4.39 19.98
CA LEU A 210 -11.90 -4.95 21.33
C LEU A 210 -13.18 -5.69 21.72
N SER A 211 -13.02 -6.97 22.05
CA SER A 211 -14.07 -7.77 22.67
C SER A 211 -13.89 -7.76 24.19
N PRO A 212 -14.98 -7.95 24.96
CA PRO A 212 -14.88 -8.18 26.39
C PRO A 212 -13.87 -9.31 26.68
N SER A 213 -13.10 -9.19 27.77
CA SER A 213 -12.01 -10.10 28.22
C SER A 213 -10.60 -9.92 27.59
N ASN A 214 -10.28 -8.73 27.07
CA ASN A 214 -8.98 -8.41 26.44
C ASN A 214 -8.66 -9.30 25.22
N SER A 215 -9.70 -9.78 24.54
CA SER A 215 -9.57 -10.36 23.21
C SER A 215 -9.93 -9.30 22.16
N TYR A 216 -9.53 -9.53 20.91
CA TYR A 216 -10.00 -8.73 19.78
C TYR A 216 -10.55 -9.65 18.69
N SER A 217 -11.47 -9.13 17.89
CA SER A 217 -11.87 -9.70 16.61
C SER A 217 -11.30 -8.85 15.48
N LEU A 218 -11.14 -9.48 14.31
CA LEU A 218 -10.91 -8.77 13.07
C LEU A 218 -12.20 -8.82 12.25
N GLU A 219 -12.63 -7.67 11.75
CA GLU A 219 -13.79 -7.57 10.86
C GLU A 219 -13.39 -6.88 9.57
N ALA A 220 -13.93 -7.38 8.45
CA ALA A 220 -13.92 -6.68 7.18
C ALA A 220 -15.29 -6.04 7.01
N ILE A 221 -15.35 -4.72 7.02
CA ILE A 221 -16.58 -3.94 6.98
C ILE A 221 -16.61 -3.07 5.72
N ASP A 222 -17.73 -3.08 5.01
CA ASP A 222 -18.06 -2.01 4.08
C ASP A 222 -18.53 -0.80 4.90
N TRP A 223 -17.69 0.23 5.01
CA TRP A 223 -17.96 1.38 5.89
C TRP A 223 -19.06 2.30 5.35
N GLN A 224 -19.40 2.21 4.06
CA GLN A 224 -20.47 3.01 3.47
C GLN A 224 -21.83 2.46 3.88
N THR A 225 -21.96 1.14 3.93
CA THR A 225 -23.22 0.46 4.26
C THR A 225 -23.30 0.00 5.71
N GLY A 226 -22.16 -0.08 6.40
CA GLY A 226 -22.00 -0.68 7.72
C GLY A 226 -22.10 -2.21 7.71
N ALA A 227 -22.04 -2.84 6.53
CA ALA A 227 -22.17 -4.29 6.41
C ALA A 227 -20.86 -5.00 6.75
N VAL A 228 -20.92 -5.93 7.71
CA VAL A 228 -19.81 -6.84 7.99
C VAL A 228 -19.76 -7.91 6.90
N LEU A 229 -18.72 -7.87 6.08
CA LEU A 229 -18.48 -8.81 4.99
C LEU A 229 -17.80 -10.09 5.50
N TRP A 230 -16.96 -9.94 6.51
CA TRP A 230 -16.25 -11.05 7.15
C TRP A 230 -15.92 -10.71 8.61
N SER A 231 -15.90 -11.73 9.45
CA SER A 231 -15.46 -11.62 10.84
C SER A 231 -14.67 -12.86 11.22
N GLY A 232 -13.57 -12.71 11.94
CA GLY A 232 -12.77 -13.84 12.39
C GLY A 232 -11.96 -13.57 13.66
N PRO A 233 -11.49 -14.63 14.31
CA PRO A 233 -10.52 -14.49 15.38
C PRO A 233 -9.19 -13.95 14.82
N PRO A 234 -8.31 -13.42 15.69
CA PRO A 234 -6.96 -13.10 15.29
C PRO A 234 -6.28 -14.32 14.67
N PRO A 235 -5.45 -14.15 13.62
CA PRO A 235 -4.62 -15.25 13.16
C PRO A 235 -3.74 -15.74 14.33
N PRO A 236 -3.54 -17.07 14.48
CA PRO A 236 -2.66 -17.59 15.52
C PRO A 236 -1.25 -17.02 15.35
N ALA A 237 -0.62 -16.61 16.45
CA ALA A 237 0.67 -15.91 16.48
C ALA A 237 1.85 -16.66 15.84
N THR A 238 1.66 -17.91 15.41
CA THR A 238 2.66 -18.72 14.73
C THR A 238 2.01 -19.65 13.71
N LEU A 239 2.34 -19.49 12.42
CA LEU A 239 2.31 -20.58 11.44
C LEU A 239 3.76 -21.06 11.28
N PRO A 240 4.16 -22.17 11.93
CA PRO A 240 5.50 -22.71 11.75
C PRO A 240 5.64 -23.30 10.35
N GLY A 241 6.58 -22.77 9.56
CA GLY A 241 7.17 -23.51 8.44
C GLY A 241 6.41 -23.52 7.11
N LEU A 242 5.67 -22.47 6.77
CA LEU A 242 5.24 -22.29 5.39
C LEU A 242 6.41 -21.70 4.58
N VAL A 243 6.89 -22.48 3.60
CA VAL A 243 7.40 -21.92 2.34
C VAL A 243 6.42 -20.80 1.95
N PRO A 244 6.85 -19.55 1.71
CA PRO A 244 5.90 -18.49 1.38
C PRO A 244 5.20 -18.91 0.09
N THR A 245 3.98 -19.41 0.25
CA THR A 245 3.08 -19.62 -0.87
C THR A 245 2.59 -18.22 -1.14
N VAL A 246 3.22 -17.55 -2.10
CA VAL A 246 2.76 -16.25 -2.56
C VAL A 246 1.40 -16.48 -3.18
N ASN A 247 0.38 -16.13 -2.42
CA ASN A 247 -0.99 -16.23 -2.85
C ASN A 247 -1.37 -14.88 -3.42
N THR A 248 -1.29 -14.81 -4.74
CA THR A 248 -1.84 -13.72 -5.51
C THR A 248 -3.37 -13.69 -5.36
N GLN A 249 -3.93 -12.51 -5.12
CA GLN A 249 -5.36 -12.21 -5.12
C GLN A 249 -5.64 -11.19 -6.22
N ASP A 250 -6.65 -11.42 -7.06
CA ASP A 250 -7.10 -10.47 -8.09
C ASP A 250 -7.95 -9.36 -7.44
N GLN A 251 -8.17 -8.21 -8.08
CA GLN A 251 -9.16 -7.24 -7.59
C GLN A 251 -10.57 -7.86 -7.49
N PRO A 252 -11.41 -7.45 -6.51
CA PRO A 252 -12.82 -7.79 -6.53
C PRO A 252 -13.43 -7.19 -7.80
N ASN A 253 -14.08 -8.02 -8.62
CA ASN A 253 -14.78 -7.61 -9.86
C ASN A 253 -13.90 -7.17 -11.04
N GLY A 254 -12.59 -7.44 -11.03
CA GLY A 254 -11.77 -7.32 -12.24
C GLY A 254 -12.33 -8.24 -13.33
N THR A 255 -12.86 -7.67 -14.41
CA THR A 255 -13.27 -8.47 -15.58
C THR A 255 -12.05 -9.28 -16.03
N PRO A 256 -12.14 -10.62 -16.12
CA PRO A 256 -11.02 -11.42 -16.60
C PRO A 256 -10.68 -10.95 -18.03
N SER A 257 -9.52 -10.30 -18.18
CA SER A 257 -8.98 -10.03 -19.50
C SER A 257 -8.51 -11.37 -20.11
N PRO A 258 -8.78 -11.60 -21.40
CA PRO A 258 -8.55 -12.88 -22.08
C PRO A 258 -7.08 -13.32 -22.13
#